data_AF-A0A835IR77-F1
#
_entry.id   AF-A0A835IR77-F1
#
_cell.length_a   1.000
_cell.length_b   1.000
_cell.length_c   1.000
_cell.angle_alpha   90.00
_cell.angle_beta   90.00
_cell.angle_gamma   90.00
#
_symmetry.space_group_name_H-M   'P 1'
#
loop_
_entity.id
_entity.type
_entity.pdbx_description
1 polymer ?
#
loop_
_entity_poly.entity_id
_entity_poly.type
_entity_poly.pdbx_seq_one_letter_code
_entity_poly.pdbx_strand_id
1 'polypeptide(L)'
;MTSKRKCKKKCSSAKRLIDRLSSLPEQIRDCIFSCFPMQDVVRTCILSRQWRNNCSSLSHLEFNQLEFKSVQVFKNFVDCFLITHGRFEIRSFKLVMDDTVNEYVINDVYVNAWIYFAVKHNVRILELSYPWEELPDCVFKCHTLTELRLG
;
A
#
# COMPACT_ATOMS: atom_id res chain seq x y z
N MET A 1 -52.88 0.56 4.14
CA MET A 1 -52.71 1.50 5.27
C MET A 1 -51.29 1.38 5.79
N THR A 2 -50.54 2.47 5.71
CA THR A 2 -49.08 2.55 5.90
C THR A 2 -48.68 2.46 7.38
N SER A 3 -47.87 1.46 7.74
CA SER A 3 -47.26 1.36 9.08
C SER A 3 -45.89 2.02 9.09
N LYS A 4 -45.83 3.30 9.50
CA LYS A 4 -44.59 4.02 9.77
C LYS A 4 -43.99 3.52 11.08
N ARG A 5 -42.97 2.66 11.03
CA ARG A 5 -42.12 2.38 12.19
C ARG A 5 -41.07 3.47 12.34
N LYS A 6 -41.40 4.47 13.17
CA LYS A 6 -40.51 5.52 13.64
C LYS A 6 -39.58 4.92 14.71
N CYS A 7 -38.33 4.61 14.36
CA CYS A 7 -37.31 4.28 15.37
C CYS A 7 -36.55 5.55 15.75
N LYS A 8 -36.63 5.90 17.03
CA LYS A 8 -36.13 7.14 17.66
C LYS A 8 -34.63 7.32 17.42
N LYS A 9 -34.24 8.44 16.81
CA LYS A 9 -32.87 8.96 16.87
C LYS A 9 -32.55 9.30 18.33
N LYS A 10 -31.80 8.42 19.01
CA LYS A 10 -31.16 8.75 20.28
C LYS A 10 -29.95 9.61 19.95
N CYS A 11 -30.08 10.93 20.10
CA CYS A 11 -28.92 11.81 20.17
C CYS A 11 -28.32 11.62 21.56
N SER A 12 -27.41 10.66 21.71
CA SER A 12 -26.45 10.71 22.81
C SER A 12 -25.46 11.83 22.48
N SER A 13 -25.22 12.71 23.45
CA SER A 13 -24.16 13.72 23.39
C SER A 13 -22.83 13.01 23.12
N ALA A 14 -22.46 12.92 21.84
CA ALA A 14 -21.17 12.42 21.44
C ALA A 14 -20.17 13.54 21.71
N LYS A 15 -19.55 13.52 22.88
CA LYS A 15 -18.15 13.97 22.94
C LYS A 15 -17.46 13.22 21.80
N ARG A 16 -17.15 13.90 20.70
CA ARG A 16 -16.23 13.38 19.70
C ARG A 16 -15.00 13.04 20.52
N LEU A 17 -14.74 11.75 20.76
CA LEU A 17 -13.42 11.29 21.16
C LEU A 17 -12.55 11.77 20.00
N ILE A 18 -11.89 12.91 20.21
CA ILE A 18 -10.97 13.47 19.24
C ILE A 18 -9.90 12.40 19.13
N ASP A 19 -9.87 11.75 17.98
CA ASP A 19 -8.83 10.80 17.68
C ASP A 19 -7.53 11.60 17.61
N ARG A 20 -6.76 11.53 18.70
CA ARG A 20 -5.56 12.36 18.90
C ARG A 20 -4.52 12.09 17.81
N LEU A 21 -4.50 10.88 17.27
CA LEU A 21 -3.64 10.50 16.16
C LEU A 21 -4.06 11.19 14.86
N SER A 22 -5.36 11.35 14.58
CA SER A 22 -5.82 12.10 13.40
C SER A 22 -5.72 13.62 13.56
N SER A 23 -5.64 14.14 14.79
CA SER A 23 -5.37 15.56 15.04
C SER A 23 -3.92 15.99 14.78
N LEU A 24 -3.01 15.05 14.52
CA LEU A 24 -1.61 15.35 14.21
C LEU A 24 -1.49 16.04 12.83
N PRO A 25 -0.59 17.04 12.69
CA PRO A 25 -0.19 17.59 11.40
C PRO A 25 0.19 16.47 10.41
N GLU A 26 -0.09 16.71 9.13
CA GLU A 26 0.21 15.76 8.05
C GLU A 26 1.67 15.32 8.03
N GLN A 27 2.59 16.27 8.23
CA GLN A 27 4.03 16.03 8.26
C GLN A 27 4.43 15.02 9.35
N ILE A 28 3.79 15.07 10.52
CA ILE A 28 4.07 14.14 11.61
C ILE A 28 3.53 12.76 11.27
N ARG A 29 2.36 12.66 10.64
CA ARG A 29 1.79 11.38 10.20
C ARG A 29 2.70 10.72 9.15
N ASP A 30 3.21 11.51 8.19
CA ASP A 30 4.15 11.02 7.18
C ASP A 30 5.45 10.54 7.82
N CYS A 31 5.98 11.28 8.81
CA CYS A 31 7.14 10.83 9.59
C CYS A 31 6.85 9.50 10.30
N ILE A 32 5.68 9.36 10.93
CA ILE A 32 5.28 8.13 11.60
C ILE A 32 5.24 6.97 10.60
N PHE A 33 4.63 7.15 9.44
CA PHE A 33 4.59 6.10 8.40
C PHE A 33 5.97 5.75 7.88
N SER A 34 6.86 6.73 7.69
CA SER A 34 8.23 6.48 7.22
C SER A 34 9.08 5.67 8.21
N CYS A 35 8.69 5.63 9.48
CA CYS A 35 9.38 4.85 10.51
C CYS A 35 8.90 3.40 10.61
N PHE A 36 7.81 3.03 9.93
CA PHE A 36 7.19 1.72 10.06
C PHE A 36 7.41 0.85 8.82
N PRO A 37 7.65 -0.45 8.98
CA PRO A 37 7.47 -1.41 7.90
C PRO A 37 6.06 -1.28 7.32
N MET A 38 5.91 -1.55 6.02
CA MET A 38 4.66 -1.31 5.32
C MET A 38 3.48 -2.08 5.93
N GLN A 39 3.74 -3.26 6.51
CA GLN A 39 2.73 -4.03 7.23
C GLN A 39 2.17 -3.25 8.43
N ASP A 40 3.03 -2.58 9.19
CA ASP A 40 2.63 -1.80 10.37
C ASP A 40 1.96 -0.49 9.97
N VAL A 41 2.42 0.14 8.89
CA VAL A 41 1.71 1.25 8.25
C VAL A 41 0.27 0.86 7.99
N VAL A 42 0.03 -0.28 7.32
CA VAL A 42 -1.32 -0.77 7.00
C VAL A 42 -2.17 -1.05 8.24
N ARG A 43 -1.58 -1.58 9.32
CA ARG A 43 -2.29 -1.80 10.59
C ARG A 43 -2.79 -0.50 11.21
N THR A 44 -2.00 0.56 11.14
CA THR A 44 -2.42 1.87 11.68
C THR A 44 -3.57 2.51 10.89
N CYS A 45 -3.77 2.14 9.62
CA CYS A 45 -4.89 2.60 8.79
C CYS A 45 -6.27 2.18 9.31
N ILE A 46 -6.32 1.16 10.18
CA ILE A 46 -7.56 0.67 10.81
C ILE A 46 -8.01 1.62 11.93
N LEU A 47 -7.08 2.34 12.55
CA LEU A 47 -7.31 3.13 13.77
C LEU A 47 -8.29 4.28 13.54
N SER A 48 -8.28 4.91 12.36
CA SER A 48 -9.33 5.88 12.00
C SER A 48 -9.45 6.14 10.51
N ARG A 49 -10.52 6.85 10.11
CA ARG A 49 -10.78 7.21 8.71
C ARG A 49 -9.67 8.05 8.10
N GLN A 50 -9.06 8.94 8.89
CA GLN A 50 -8.01 9.83 8.39
C GLN A 50 -6.72 9.06 8.14
N TRP A 51 -6.37 8.12 9.02
CA TRP A 51 -5.21 7.24 8.82
C TRP A 51 -5.40 6.34 7.61
N ARG A 52 -6.61 5.79 7.42
CA ARG A 52 -6.96 5.07 6.19
C ARG A 52 -6.72 5.87 4.93
N ASN A 53 -7.18 7.13 4.91
CA ASN A 53 -7.00 7.99 3.75
C ASN A 53 -5.52 8.28 3.49
N ASN A 54 -4.73 8.53 4.54
CA ASN A 54 -3.28 8.70 4.41
C ASN A 54 -2.62 7.47 3.80
N CYS A 55 -2.94 6.27 4.31
CA CYS A 55 -2.38 5.04 3.75
C CYS A 55 -2.73 4.83 2.28
N SER A 56 -3.95 5.19 1.87
CA SER A 56 -4.37 5.10 0.47
C SER A 56 -3.68 6.10 -0.47
N SER A 57 -2.95 7.08 0.07
CA SER A 57 -2.27 8.16 -0.66
C SER A 57 -0.75 8.17 -0.47
N LEU A 58 -0.18 7.07 0.02
CA LEU A 58 1.26 6.94 0.23
C LEU A 58 2.01 6.99 -1.10
N SER A 59 2.96 7.92 -1.19
CA SER A 59 3.79 8.07 -2.39
C SER A 59 5.05 7.20 -2.38
N HIS A 60 5.39 6.60 -1.23
CA HIS A 60 6.53 5.72 -1.06
C HIS A 60 6.02 4.36 -0.60
N LEU A 61 6.15 3.35 -1.45
CA LEU A 61 5.70 2.00 -1.18
C LEU A 61 6.90 1.07 -1.14
N GLU A 62 7.09 0.36 -0.03
CA GLU A 62 8.13 -0.63 0.14
C GLU A 62 7.50 -1.98 0.52
N PHE A 63 7.74 -2.99 -0.30
CA PHE A 63 7.24 -4.33 -0.09
C PHE A 63 8.43 -5.29 -0.02
N ASN A 64 8.66 -5.83 1.18
CA ASN A 64 9.75 -6.77 1.41
C ASN A 64 9.18 -8.13 1.83
N GLN A 65 9.30 -9.14 0.98
CA GLN A 65 8.82 -10.50 1.22
C GLN A 65 9.39 -11.08 2.53
N LEU A 66 10.63 -10.74 2.88
CA LEU A 66 11.32 -11.24 4.08
C LEU A 66 10.65 -10.81 5.40
N GLU A 67 9.82 -9.77 5.37
CA GLU A 67 9.08 -9.30 6.54
C GLU A 67 7.81 -10.13 6.81
N PHE A 68 7.48 -11.08 5.93
CA PHE A 68 6.24 -11.85 5.97
C PHE A 68 6.50 -13.32 6.26
N LYS A 69 5.56 -13.93 7.00
CA LYS A 69 5.65 -15.32 7.44
C LYS A 69 5.58 -16.33 6.30
N SER A 70 5.01 -15.96 5.16
CA SER A 70 4.94 -16.79 3.96
C SER A 70 4.69 -15.95 2.72
N VAL A 71 5.08 -16.51 1.58
CA VAL A 71 4.88 -15.93 0.25
C VAL A 71 3.41 -15.59 -0.03
N GLN A 72 2.48 -16.48 0.35
CA GLN A 72 1.05 -16.26 0.14
C GLN A 72 0.50 -15.10 0.99
N VAL A 73 0.97 -14.93 2.23
CA VAL A 73 0.56 -13.83 3.09
C VAL A 73 1.08 -12.50 2.53
N PHE A 74 2.33 -12.48 2.05
CA PHE A 74 2.90 -11.33 1.36
C PHE A 74 2.10 -10.96 0.11
N LYS A 75 1.86 -11.92 -0.79
CA LYS A 75 1.07 -11.72 -2.00
C LYS A 75 -0.30 -11.12 -1.70
N ASN A 76 -1.04 -11.73 -0.78
CA ASN A 76 -2.37 -11.26 -0.41
C ASN A 76 -2.33 -9.84 0.18
N PHE A 77 -1.28 -9.53 0.95
CA PHE A 77 -1.07 -8.20 1.50
C PHE A 77 -0.84 -7.15 0.40
N VAL A 78 0.09 -7.42 -0.53
CA VAL A 78 0.38 -6.51 -1.65
C VAL A 78 -0.86 -6.31 -2.51
N ASP A 79 -1.54 -7.40 -2.92
CA ASP A 79 -2.77 -7.32 -3.72
C ASP A 79 -3.84 -6.46 -3.03
N CYS A 80 -4.12 -6.73 -1.75
CA CYS A 80 -5.09 -5.94 -0.99
C CYS A 80 -4.68 -4.46 -0.88
N PHE A 81 -3.40 -4.20 -0.65
CA PHE A 81 -2.90 -2.84 -0.53
C PHE A 81 -3.08 -2.09 -1.85
N LEU A 82 -2.61 -2.64 -2.98
CA LEU A 82 -2.70 -1.98 -4.28
C LEU A 82 -4.16 -1.76 -4.73
N ILE A 83 -5.08 -2.69 -4.42
CA ILE A 83 -6.53 -2.51 -4.67
C ILE A 83 -7.11 -1.33 -3.88
N THR A 84 -6.65 -1.14 -2.64
CA THR A 84 -7.14 -0.08 -1.75
C THR A 84 -6.42 1.25 -1.93
N HIS A 85 -5.28 1.24 -2.59
CA HIS A 85 -4.52 2.44 -2.90
C HIS A 85 -5.30 3.30 -3.92
N GLY A 86 -5.47 4.58 -3.60
CA GLY A 86 -6.22 5.51 -4.44
C GLY A 86 -5.48 5.84 -5.73
N ARG A 87 -6.03 6.76 -6.53
CA ARG A 87 -5.40 7.26 -7.78
C ARG A 87 -4.26 8.25 -7.53
N PHE A 88 -3.55 8.09 -6.42
CA PHE A 88 -2.43 8.95 -6.06
C PHE A 88 -1.15 8.50 -6.75
N GLU A 89 -0.27 9.45 -7.00
CA GLU A 89 1.04 9.18 -7.58
C GLU A 89 1.91 8.38 -6.60
N ILE A 90 2.57 7.36 -7.13
CA ILE A 90 3.61 6.64 -6.42
C ILE A 90 4.92 7.26 -6.88
N ARG A 91 5.67 7.90 -5.99
CA ARG A 91 6.99 8.45 -6.32
C ARG A 91 8.06 7.36 -6.30
N SER A 92 7.97 6.46 -5.32
CA SER A 92 8.93 5.40 -5.09
C SER A 92 8.22 4.07 -4.88
N PHE A 93 8.64 3.04 -5.59
CA PHE A 93 8.16 1.68 -5.42
C PHE A 93 9.35 0.75 -5.27
N LYS A 94 9.44 0.08 -4.11
CA LYS A 94 10.48 -0.90 -3.80
C LYS A 94 9.84 -2.28 -3.60
N LEU A 95 10.36 -3.28 -4.30
CA LEU A 95 9.95 -4.68 -4.16
C LEU A 95 11.18 -5.54 -3.91
N VAL A 96 11.18 -6.25 -2.79
CA VAL A 96 12.23 -7.22 -2.43
C VAL A 96 11.57 -8.59 -2.29
N MET A 97 12.06 -9.54 -3.06
CA MET A 97 11.58 -10.92 -3.13
C MET A 97 12.76 -11.84 -2.90
N ASP A 98 12.55 -12.91 -2.14
CA ASP A 98 13.58 -13.91 -1.84
C ASP A 98 13.32 -15.18 -2.64
N ASP A 99 14.33 -15.62 -3.39
CA ASP A 99 14.30 -16.81 -4.24
C ASP A 99 14.78 -18.08 -3.54
N THR A 100 15.37 -17.93 -2.34
CA THR A 100 16.05 -19.04 -1.65
C THR A 100 15.06 -19.99 -0.97
N VAL A 101 13.78 -19.59 -0.87
CA VAL A 101 12.74 -20.35 -0.20
C VAL A 101 12.00 -21.21 -1.22
N ASN A 102 12.33 -22.50 -1.25
CA ASN A 102 11.77 -23.57 -2.09
C ASN A 102 10.23 -23.79 -1.97
N GLU A 103 9.50 -22.93 -1.26
CA GLU A 103 8.03 -22.97 -1.15
C GLU A 103 7.39 -21.92 -2.06
N TYR A 104 6.80 -22.38 -3.17
CA TYR A 104 5.84 -21.63 -4.00
C TYR A 104 6.29 -20.20 -4.34
N VAL A 105 7.24 -20.08 -5.27
CA VAL A 105 7.66 -18.79 -5.83
C VAL A 105 6.44 -18.06 -6.40
N ILE A 106 6.34 -16.75 -6.14
CA ILE A 106 5.35 -15.90 -6.80
C ILE A 106 5.66 -15.91 -8.29
N ASN A 107 4.70 -16.32 -9.11
CA ASN A 107 4.83 -16.28 -10.56
C ASN A 107 4.96 -14.82 -11.04
N ASP A 108 5.83 -14.60 -12.04
CA ASP A 108 6.05 -13.34 -12.75
C ASP A 108 4.77 -12.58 -13.08
N VAL A 109 3.67 -13.26 -13.38
CA VAL A 109 2.36 -12.62 -13.67
C VAL A 109 1.93 -11.66 -12.55
N TYR A 110 2.12 -12.04 -11.28
CA TYR A 110 1.73 -11.18 -10.17
C TYR A 110 2.70 -10.02 -9.97
N VAL A 111 4.01 -10.30 -10.07
CA VAL A 111 5.03 -9.26 -9.92
C VAL A 111 4.91 -8.22 -11.05
N ASN A 112 4.70 -8.66 -12.27
CA ASN A 112 4.44 -7.80 -13.43
C ASN A 112 3.16 -6.97 -13.26
N ALA A 113 2.11 -7.52 -12.63
CA ALA A 113 0.91 -6.76 -12.32
C ALA A 113 1.19 -5.65 -11.29
N TRP A 114 2.02 -5.92 -10.28
CA TRP A 114 2.42 -4.92 -9.28
C TRP A 114 3.31 -3.83 -9.88
N ILE A 115 4.26 -4.20 -10.74
CA ILE A 115 5.09 -3.25 -11.48
C ILE A 115 4.24 -2.39 -12.41
N TYR A 116 3.32 -3.00 -13.15
CA TYR A 116 2.38 -2.28 -14.01
C TYR A 116 1.53 -1.30 -13.21
N PHE A 117 1.09 -1.69 -12.01
CA PHE A 117 0.39 -0.78 -11.10
C PHE A 117 1.27 0.43 -10.76
N ALA A 118 2.52 0.23 -10.35
CA ALA A 118 3.44 1.34 -10.07
C ALA A 118 3.63 2.26 -11.28
N VAL A 119 3.88 1.70 -12.47
CA VAL A 119 4.05 2.45 -13.73
C VAL A 119 2.80 3.28 -14.05
N LYS A 120 1.61 2.69 -13.91
CA LYS A 120 0.32 3.38 -14.15
C LYS A 120 0.10 4.54 -13.16
N HIS A 121 0.75 4.52 -12.02
CA HIS A 121 0.71 5.54 -10.97
C HIS A 121 1.91 6.50 -11.02
N ASN A 122 2.55 6.62 -12.19
CA ASN A 122 3.61 7.58 -12.48
C ASN A 122 4.87 7.41 -11.59
N VAL A 123 5.27 6.15 -11.37
CA VAL A 123 6.49 5.83 -10.62
C VAL A 123 7.73 6.52 -11.17
N ARG A 124 8.49 7.17 -10.28
CA ARG A 124 9.75 7.85 -10.61
C ARG A 124 10.96 7.01 -10.25
N ILE A 125 10.91 6.35 -9.10
CA ILE A 125 11.98 5.50 -8.60
C ILE A 125 11.41 4.09 -8.45
N LEU A 126 11.98 3.15 -9.19
CA LEU A 126 11.60 1.76 -9.17
C LEU A 126 12.80 0.92 -8.72
N GLU A 127 12.70 0.31 -7.55
CA GLU A 127 13.77 -0.47 -6.93
C GLU A 127 13.31 -1.91 -6.77
N LEU A 128 14.00 -2.83 -7.41
CA LEU A 128 13.49 -4.17 -7.56
C LEU A 128 14.61 -5.19 -7.32
N SER A 129 14.36 -6.12 -6.40
CA SER A 129 15.19 -7.29 -6.16
C SER A 129 14.30 -8.52 -6.25
N TYR A 130 14.30 -9.13 -7.43
CA TYR A 130 13.56 -10.34 -7.78
C TYR A 130 14.29 -10.96 -9.00
N PRO A 131 14.52 -12.29 -9.05
CA PRO A 131 15.32 -12.94 -10.09
C PRO A 131 14.55 -13.02 -11.42
N TRP A 132 14.46 -11.91 -12.13
CA TRP A 132 13.77 -11.88 -13.43
C TRP A 132 14.61 -12.49 -14.52
N GLU A 133 13.95 -13.20 -15.42
CA GLU A 133 14.52 -13.46 -16.74
C GLU A 133 14.43 -12.20 -17.62
N GLU A 134 13.25 -11.55 -17.63
CA GLU A 134 13.00 -10.34 -18.42
C GLU A 134 12.10 -9.33 -17.68
N LEU A 135 12.46 -8.05 -17.77
CA LEU A 135 11.66 -6.93 -17.26
C LEU A 135 10.42 -6.70 -18.13
N PRO A 136 9.23 -6.40 -17.56
CA PRO A 136 8.08 -6.05 -18.36
C PRO A 136 8.30 -4.73 -19.11
N ASP A 137 7.99 -4.74 -20.42
CA ASP A 137 8.05 -3.62 -21.37
C ASP A 137 7.53 -2.28 -20.85
N CYS A 138 6.54 -2.31 -19.96
CA CYS A 138 5.92 -1.10 -19.40
C CYS A 138 6.93 -0.24 -18.65
N VAL A 139 7.98 -0.83 -18.06
CA VAL A 139 9.05 -0.12 -17.36
C VAL A 139 9.83 0.76 -18.34
N PHE A 140 10.22 0.22 -19.49
CA PHE A 140 10.97 0.95 -20.51
C PHE A 140 10.14 2.00 -21.27
N LYS A 141 8.82 1.84 -21.26
CA LYS A 141 7.86 2.81 -21.86
C LYS A 141 7.41 3.88 -20.86
N CYS A 142 7.82 3.79 -19.59
CA CYS A 142 7.42 4.73 -18.55
C CYS A 142 8.19 6.05 -18.67
N HIS A 143 7.53 7.12 -19.10
CA HIS A 143 8.16 8.44 -19.23
C HIS A 143 8.37 9.18 -17.90
N THR A 144 7.77 8.70 -16.81
CA THR A 144 7.92 9.31 -15.47
C THR A 144 9.05 8.68 -14.67
N LEU A 145 9.52 7.50 -15.07
CA LEU A 145 10.60 6.77 -14.42
C LEU A 145 11.92 7.53 -14.62
N THR A 146 12.50 7.99 -13.52
CA THR A 146 13.79 8.70 -13.49
C THR A 146 14.92 7.80 -13.02
N GLU A 147 14.61 6.77 -12.23
CA GLU A 147 15.61 5.88 -11.65
C GLU A 147 15.08 4.44 -11.59
N LEU A 148 15.88 3.50 -12.11
CA LEU A 148 15.64 2.07 -12.04
C LEU A 148 16.84 1.43 -11.32
N ARG A 149 16.59 0.76 -10.19
CA ARG A 149 17.61 0.02 -9.44
C ARG A 149 17.25 -1.46 -9.41
N LEU A 150 18.20 -2.29 -9.81
CA LEU A 150 18.07 -3.74 -9.82
C LEU A 150 19.06 -4.32 -8.80
N GLY A 151 18.58 -5.17 -7.90
CA GLY A 151 19.33 -5.70 -6.77
C GLY A 151 19.38 -7.21 -6.71
#